data_AF-A0A3D3XDG8-F1
#
_entry.id   AF-A0A3D3XDG8-F1
#
_cell.length_a   1.000
_cell.length_b   1.000
_cell.length_c   1.000
_cell.angle_alpha   90.00
_cell.angle_beta   90.00
_cell.angle_gamma   90.00
#
_symmetry.space_group_name_H-M   'P 1'
#
loop_
_entity.id
_entity.type
_entity.pdbx_description
1 polymer ?
#
loop_
_entity_poly.entity_id
_entity_poly.type
_entity_poly.pdbx_seq_one_letter_code
_entity_poly.pdbx_strand_id
1 'polypeptide(L)'
;MRRVGWHCRASTLFKAMILSLIGFQPAIGAATLWDNIVPNTSIALPDRPKWLSYATADRFPTLRFNQPVQIVFPPEEDNARMFVVEKIGRIVVISNRDKPEPITFLNLGIKVYNYSESGLLSLAFHPNYKNNGRLFIYYVAREWNGTGWDFFNRLSELSVDPEDPNSALPDSEKIIINQPDKHYEHNGGGMLFGPDGYLYLSIGDEGEFYDILGNGQKLDKNLFAGMLRIDVDKRQGNPLPNPHVASSDHYAIPSDNPYVNLREFQGIELAPGKVRTEFYAIGLRNPWRFCFDPLNGKLYSGDTGDHTREEINEIV
;
A
#
# COMPACT_ATOMS: atom_id res chain seq x y z
N MET A 1 -9.96 5.73 17.33
CA MET A 1 -8.96 4.88 16.65
C MET A 1 -7.95 4.41 17.68
N ARG A 2 -7.83 3.10 17.91
CA ARG A 2 -6.84 2.54 18.86
C ARG A 2 -5.60 2.15 18.05
N ARG A 3 -4.55 2.96 18.10
CA ARG A 3 -3.24 2.64 17.51
C ARG A 3 -2.49 1.72 18.44
N VAL A 4 -1.91 0.64 17.91
CA VAL A 4 -1.19 -0.39 18.66
C VAL A 4 0.26 -0.41 18.20
N GLY A 5 1.14 0.27 18.96
CA GLY A 5 2.58 0.32 18.69
C GLY A 5 3.39 -0.61 19.58
N TRP A 6 4.45 -1.20 19.04
CA TRP A 6 5.36 -2.11 19.75
C TRP A 6 6.64 -1.41 20.21
N HIS A 7 7.20 -1.88 21.33
CA HIS A 7 8.41 -1.34 21.93
C HIS A 7 9.47 -2.44 22.03
N CYS A 8 10.51 -2.35 21.21
CA CYS A 8 11.77 -3.03 21.49
C CYS A 8 12.73 -2.00 22.10
N ARG A 9 12.95 -2.04 23.42
CA ARG A 9 13.96 -1.20 24.08
C ARG A 9 15.34 -1.73 23.69
N ALA A 10 16.04 -1.04 22.78
CA ALA A 10 17.47 -1.19 22.65
C ALA A 10 18.13 -0.66 23.94
N SER A 11 18.84 -1.55 24.63
CA SER A 11 19.62 -1.24 25.83
C SER A 11 20.71 -0.21 25.52
N THR A 12 20.81 0.78 26.41
CA THR A 12 21.86 1.80 26.54
C THR A 12 23.26 1.33 26.16
N LEU A 13 23.85 2.00 25.17
CA LEU A 13 25.31 2.16 25.07
C LEU A 13 25.63 3.62 24.71
N PHE A 14 26.25 4.26 25.69
CA PHE A 14 26.81 5.60 25.68
C PHE A 14 27.84 5.76 24.57
N LYS A 15 27.74 6.82 23.75
CA LYS A 15 28.89 7.46 23.10
C LYS A 15 28.53 8.88 22.67
N ALA A 16 29.18 9.83 23.33
CA ALA A 16 29.11 11.25 23.05
C ALA A 16 29.57 11.55 21.61
N MET A 17 28.88 12.46 20.92
CA MET A 17 29.48 13.25 19.85
C MET A 17 28.95 14.68 19.85
N ILE A 18 29.88 15.56 19.54
CA ILE A 18 29.93 17.00 19.70
C ILE A 18 28.86 17.72 18.85
N LEU A 19 28.22 18.70 19.49
CA LEU A 19 27.28 19.65 18.92
C LEU A 19 28.02 20.61 17.97
N SER A 20 27.61 20.68 16.70
CA SER A 20 27.84 21.87 15.87
C SER A 20 26.47 22.48 15.51
N LEU A 21 26.22 23.65 16.10
CA LEU A 21 25.07 24.50 15.83
C LEU A 21 25.22 25.15 14.46
N ILE A 22 24.32 24.82 13.52
CA ILE A 22 23.94 25.75 12.45
C ILE A 22 22.40 25.71 12.39
N GLY A 23 21.81 26.83 12.81
CA GLY A 23 20.38 26.99 12.94
C GLY A 23 19.68 27.20 11.61
N PHE A 24 18.69 26.36 11.35
CA PHE A 24 17.43 26.72 10.70
C PHE A 24 16.36 25.84 11.35
N GLN A 25 15.67 26.35 12.37
CA GLN A 25 14.43 25.75 12.84
C GLN A 25 13.29 26.32 11.99
N PRO A 26 12.66 25.55 11.09
CA PRO A 26 11.31 25.90 10.69
C PRO A 26 10.41 25.73 11.91
N ALA A 27 9.41 26.59 12.02
CA ALA A 27 8.47 26.63 13.13
C ALA A 27 7.92 25.21 13.40
N ILE A 28 8.25 24.68 14.57
CA ILE A 28 7.60 23.50 15.14
C ILE A 28 6.16 23.92 15.40
N GLY A 29 5.29 23.76 14.39
CA GLY A 29 3.86 23.68 14.61
C GLY A 29 3.63 22.61 15.66
N ALA A 30 2.92 22.98 16.73
CA ALA A 30 2.56 22.18 17.91
C ALA A 30 3.02 20.72 17.87
N ALA A 31 3.91 20.36 18.81
CA ALA A 31 4.33 18.99 19.08
C ALA A 31 3.17 18.01 18.82
N THR A 32 3.34 17.12 17.84
CA THR A 32 2.44 15.99 17.63
C THR A 32 2.32 15.29 18.98
N LEU A 33 1.13 15.35 19.58
CA LEU A 33 0.86 14.67 20.85
C LEU A 33 0.92 13.16 20.57
N TRP A 34 2.08 12.57 20.85
CA TRP A 34 2.33 11.12 20.82
C TRP A 34 1.46 10.35 21.83
N ASP A 35 0.71 11.07 22.67
CA ASP A 35 -0.16 10.55 23.74
C ASP A 35 -1.33 9.68 23.24
N ASN A 36 -1.56 9.60 21.92
CA ASN A 36 -2.63 8.79 21.32
C ASN A 36 -2.16 7.42 20.80
N ILE A 37 -0.88 7.05 20.94
CA ILE A 37 -0.41 5.68 20.67
C ILE A 37 -0.66 4.83 21.92
N VAL A 38 -1.54 3.84 21.82
CA VAL A 38 -1.85 2.93 22.92
C VAL A 38 -1.01 1.67 22.75
N PRO A 39 0.04 1.44 23.56
CA PRO A 39 0.82 0.21 23.44
C PRO A 39 -0.07 -0.99 23.73
N ASN A 40 0.04 -2.04 22.92
CA ASN A 40 -0.59 -3.30 23.25
C ASN A 40 0.22 -4.01 24.34
N THR A 41 -0.23 -3.89 25.58
CA THR A 41 0.37 -4.53 26.75
C THR A 41 -0.09 -5.97 26.95
N SER A 42 -1.03 -6.46 26.12
CA SER A 42 -1.62 -7.79 26.26
C SER A 42 -0.90 -8.87 25.45
N ILE A 43 -0.12 -8.50 24.44
CA ILE A 43 0.68 -9.50 23.72
C ILE A 43 1.98 -9.76 24.48
N ALA A 44 2.11 -10.97 24.99
CA ALA A 44 3.35 -11.53 25.48
C ALA A 44 4.09 -12.23 24.33
N LEU A 45 5.13 -11.61 23.80
CA LEU A 45 6.10 -12.34 22.98
C LEU A 45 6.88 -13.28 23.91
N PRO A 46 7.24 -14.50 23.46
CA PRO A 46 8.05 -15.38 24.28
C PRO A 46 9.44 -14.76 24.49
N ASP A 47 9.91 -14.74 25.75
CA ASP A 47 11.24 -14.21 26.15
C ASP A 47 12.40 -14.84 25.35
N ARG A 48 12.15 -16.01 24.78
CA ARG A 48 13.05 -16.69 23.86
C ARG A 48 12.29 -17.03 22.59
N PRO A 49 12.66 -16.47 21.43
CA PRO A 49 12.08 -16.90 20.17
C PRO A 49 12.32 -18.41 20.04
N LYS A 50 11.24 -19.17 19.81
CA LYS A 50 11.36 -20.60 19.51
C LYS A 50 11.95 -20.71 18.12
N TRP A 51 13.24 -21.03 18.03
CA TRP A 51 13.87 -21.38 16.77
C TRP A 51 13.14 -22.58 16.19
N LEU A 52 12.40 -22.36 15.11
CA LEU A 52 11.78 -23.44 14.38
C LEU A 52 12.89 -24.18 13.61
N SER A 53 12.89 -25.51 13.67
CA SER A 53 13.82 -26.36 12.92
C SER A 53 13.40 -26.49 11.46
N TYR A 54 13.34 -25.36 10.75
CA TYR A 54 13.15 -25.31 9.31
C TYR A 54 14.41 -24.75 8.66
N ALA A 55 14.75 -25.26 7.49
CA ALA A 55 15.76 -24.69 6.61
C ALA A 55 15.06 -24.18 5.34
N THR A 56 15.54 -23.07 4.80
CA THR A 56 15.13 -22.60 3.48
C THR A 56 15.95 -23.31 2.41
N ALA A 57 15.31 -23.64 1.29
CA ALA A 57 15.97 -24.17 0.10
C ALA A 57 15.50 -23.36 -1.11
N ASP A 58 16.39 -23.21 -2.09
CA ASP A 58 16.03 -22.53 -3.33
C ASP A 58 15.03 -23.40 -4.12
N ARG A 59 13.79 -22.92 -4.25
CA ARG A 59 12.74 -23.63 -4.99
C ARG A 59 12.94 -23.53 -6.50
N PHE A 60 13.62 -22.47 -6.98
CA PHE A 60 13.74 -22.10 -8.39
C PHE A 60 15.17 -21.62 -8.72
N PRO A 61 16.20 -22.49 -8.60
CA PRO A 61 17.61 -22.08 -8.65
C PRO A 61 18.07 -21.49 -9.98
N THR A 62 17.32 -21.72 -11.05
CA THR A 62 17.60 -21.21 -12.40
C THR A 62 16.87 -19.92 -12.72
N LEU A 63 15.82 -19.55 -11.97
CA LEU A 63 15.06 -18.34 -12.24
C LEU A 63 15.81 -17.11 -11.72
N ARG A 64 15.71 -16.01 -12.47
CA ARG A 64 16.24 -14.71 -12.07
C ARG A 64 15.16 -13.66 -12.29
N PHE A 65 14.99 -12.80 -11.30
CA PHE A 65 14.06 -11.68 -11.32
C PHE A 65 14.83 -10.38 -11.11
N ASN A 66 14.36 -9.30 -11.71
CA ASN A 66 14.93 -7.98 -11.60
C ASN A 66 14.10 -7.15 -10.60
N GLN A 67 14.64 -6.94 -9.40
CA GLN A 67 13.97 -6.20 -8.31
C GLN A 67 12.55 -6.73 -8.01
N PRO A 68 12.37 -8.02 -7.66
CA PRO A 68 11.07 -8.56 -7.31
C PRO A 68 10.56 -7.95 -5.99
N VAL A 69 9.30 -7.53 -5.96
CA VAL A 69 8.66 -6.88 -4.80
C VAL A 69 7.44 -7.62 -4.27
N GLN A 70 6.87 -8.54 -5.05
CA GLN A 70 5.72 -9.34 -4.64
C GLN A 70 5.67 -10.67 -5.40
N ILE A 71 5.15 -11.70 -4.72
CA ILE A 71 4.68 -12.94 -5.36
C ILE A 71 3.18 -13.05 -5.09
N VAL A 72 2.41 -13.34 -6.13
CA VAL A 72 0.95 -13.44 -6.07
C VAL A 72 0.48 -14.74 -6.73
N PHE A 73 -0.55 -15.35 -6.15
CA PHE A 73 -1.23 -16.52 -6.68
C PHE A 73 -2.66 -16.10 -7.05
N PRO A 74 -3.15 -16.45 -8.25
CA PRO A 74 -4.53 -16.18 -8.62
C PRO A 74 -5.49 -17.05 -7.78
N PRO A 75 -6.71 -16.57 -7.48
CA PRO A 75 -7.69 -17.34 -6.74
C PRO A 75 -8.15 -18.57 -7.53
N GLU A 76 -8.52 -19.64 -6.82
CA GLU A 76 -9.19 -20.83 -7.36
C GLU A 76 -8.48 -21.55 -8.52
N GLU A 77 -7.16 -21.44 -8.56
CA GLU A 77 -6.30 -22.31 -9.34
C GLU A 77 -5.60 -23.28 -8.37
N ASP A 78 -5.17 -24.46 -8.85
CA ASP A 78 -4.43 -25.46 -8.07
C ASP A 78 -3.01 -24.97 -7.67
N ASN A 79 -2.86 -23.65 -7.48
CA ASN A 79 -1.65 -22.90 -7.29
C ASN A 79 -0.60 -23.21 -8.37
N ALA A 80 -1.00 -23.65 -9.57
CA ALA A 80 -0.04 -24.01 -10.62
C ALA A 80 0.74 -22.78 -11.09
N ARG A 81 0.05 -21.63 -11.19
CA ARG A 81 0.60 -20.36 -11.64
C ARG A 81 1.10 -19.51 -10.48
N MET A 82 2.20 -18.82 -10.73
CA MET A 82 2.80 -17.86 -9.80
C MET A 82 3.18 -16.59 -10.56
N PHE A 83 2.79 -15.44 -10.02
CA PHE A 83 3.07 -14.15 -10.61
C PHE A 83 4.10 -13.43 -9.75
N VAL A 84 5.17 -12.94 -10.36
CA VAL A 84 6.23 -12.16 -9.72
C VAL A 84 6.16 -10.74 -10.22
N VAL A 85 5.91 -9.82 -9.31
CA VAL A 85 5.88 -8.38 -9.57
C VAL A 85 7.28 -7.84 -9.44
N GLU A 86 7.78 -7.20 -10.48
CA GLU A 86 9.09 -6.59 -10.53
C GLU A 86 8.97 -5.07 -10.57
N LYS A 87 9.69 -4.40 -9.66
CA LYS A 87 9.67 -2.94 -9.45
C LYS A 87 9.87 -2.14 -10.73
N ILE A 88 10.60 -2.71 -11.68
CA ILE A 88 10.91 -2.13 -12.99
C ILE A 88 9.68 -1.99 -13.94
N GLY A 89 8.48 -2.36 -13.50
CA GLY A 89 7.26 -2.22 -14.30
C GLY A 89 6.85 -3.48 -15.07
N ARG A 90 7.33 -4.65 -14.62
CA ARG A 90 7.06 -5.94 -15.28
C ARG A 90 6.41 -6.91 -14.30
N ILE A 91 5.48 -7.71 -14.80
CA ILE A 91 4.94 -8.87 -14.10
C ILE A 91 5.35 -10.10 -14.90
N VAL A 92 5.98 -11.05 -14.23
CA VAL A 92 6.37 -12.34 -14.80
C VAL A 92 5.43 -13.41 -14.28
N VAL A 93 4.88 -14.24 -15.16
CA VAL A 93 4.12 -15.43 -14.78
C VAL A 93 4.97 -16.69 -14.99
N ILE A 94 4.96 -17.56 -14.00
CA ILE A 94 5.43 -18.94 -14.08
C ILE A 94 4.18 -19.80 -14.17
N SER A 95 3.85 -20.31 -15.36
CA SER A 95 2.59 -21.05 -15.61
C SER A 95 2.57 -22.45 -14.98
N ASN A 96 3.75 -23.01 -14.72
CA ASN A 96 3.92 -24.30 -14.04
C ASN A 96 5.13 -24.25 -13.11
N ARG A 97 4.91 -24.34 -11.79
CA ARG A 97 5.98 -24.31 -10.78
C ARG A 97 6.88 -25.57 -10.76
N ASP A 98 6.46 -26.68 -11.34
CA ASP A 98 7.30 -27.90 -11.42
C ASP A 98 8.19 -27.90 -12.67
N LYS A 99 7.81 -27.15 -13.70
CA LYS A 99 8.62 -26.84 -14.87
C LYS A 99 8.68 -25.33 -15.10
N PRO A 100 9.42 -24.60 -14.24
CA PRO A 100 9.35 -23.14 -14.20
C PRO A 100 9.94 -22.50 -15.46
N GLU A 101 9.10 -21.80 -16.22
CA GLU A 101 9.49 -20.98 -17.36
C GLU A 101 8.92 -19.56 -17.18
N PRO A 102 9.76 -18.51 -17.21
CA PRO A 102 9.30 -17.13 -17.04
C PRO A 102 8.69 -16.57 -18.32
N ILE A 103 7.43 -16.19 -18.25
CA ILE A 103 6.69 -15.51 -19.32
C ILE A 103 6.37 -14.09 -18.85
N THR A 104 6.52 -13.09 -19.74
CA THR A 104 6.10 -11.72 -19.40
C THR A 104 4.58 -11.64 -19.47
N PHE A 105 3.93 -11.47 -18.31
CA PHE A 105 2.48 -11.31 -18.19
C PHE A 105 2.04 -9.88 -18.51
N LEU A 106 2.76 -8.89 -17.98
CA LEU A 106 2.51 -7.47 -18.20
C LEU A 106 3.84 -6.72 -18.25
N ASN A 107 3.95 -5.73 -19.14
CA ASN A 107 5.08 -4.81 -19.18
C ASN A 107 4.58 -3.39 -19.45
N LEU A 108 4.70 -2.52 -18.45
CA LEU A 108 4.28 -1.12 -18.53
C LEU A 108 5.39 -0.21 -19.08
N GLY A 109 6.61 -0.73 -19.21
CA GLY A 109 7.75 -0.06 -19.81
C GLY A 109 8.03 1.31 -19.20
N ILE A 110 8.16 2.32 -20.08
CA ILE A 110 8.53 3.68 -19.69
C ILE A 110 7.46 4.37 -18.81
N LYS A 111 6.21 3.87 -18.75
CA LYS A 111 5.15 4.48 -17.94
C LYS A 111 5.42 4.40 -16.42
N VAL A 112 6.30 3.52 -15.99
CA VAL A 112 6.65 3.32 -14.58
C VAL A 112 7.89 4.14 -14.22
N TYR A 113 7.79 4.90 -13.14
CA TYR A 113 8.94 5.52 -12.49
C TYR A 113 9.46 4.59 -11.40
N ASN A 114 10.70 4.11 -11.55
CA ASN A 114 11.25 2.99 -10.75
C ASN A 114 12.47 3.38 -9.90
N TYR A 115 12.59 4.65 -9.52
CA TYR A 115 13.66 5.16 -8.65
C TYR A 115 13.33 5.02 -7.15
N SER A 116 14.33 4.89 -6.28
CA SER A 116 14.18 4.69 -4.82
C SER A 116 13.09 3.68 -4.43
N GLU A 117 11.99 4.06 -3.76
CA GLU A 117 10.89 3.18 -3.37
C GLU A 117 9.81 3.05 -4.48
N SER A 118 9.80 3.96 -5.45
CA SER A 118 8.86 3.98 -6.55
C SER A 118 9.03 2.79 -7.51
N GLY A 119 7.96 2.37 -8.15
CA GLY A 119 7.98 1.31 -9.16
C GLY A 119 6.61 0.71 -9.38
N LEU A 120 6.55 -0.49 -9.96
CA LEU A 120 5.37 -1.36 -9.86
C LEU A 120 5.44 -2.11 -8.53
N LEU A 121 4.49 -1.83 -7.64
CA LEU A 121 4.58 -2.19 -6.22
C LEU A 121 3.66 -3.32 -5.83
N SER A 122 2.52 -3.49 -6.52
CA SER A 122 1.61 -4.60 -6.23
C SER A 122 0.74 -5.03 -7.41
N LEU A 123 0.36 -6.29 -7.37
CA LEU A 123 -0.68 -6.94 -8.15
C LEU A 123 -1.72 -7.53 -7.18
N ALA A 124 -3.00 -7.41 -7.51
CA ALA A 124 -4.07 -8.15 -6.85
C ALA A 124 -5.05 -8.65 -7.91
N PHE A 125 -5.44 -9.92 -7.83
CA PHE A 125 -6.50 -10.47 -8.66
C PHE A 125 -7.85 -10.19 -8.00
N HIS A 126 -8.86 -9.86 -8.80
CA HIS A 126 -10.23 -9.80 -8.31
C HIS A 126 -10.63 -11.15 -7.67
N PRO A 127 -11.42 -11.21 -6.58
CA PRO A 127 -11.83 -12.49 -5.99
C PRO A 127 -12.53 -13.42 -7.00
N ASN A 128 -13.27 -12.83 -7.94
CA ASN A 128 -13.93 -13.50 -9.06
C ASN A 128 -13.09 -13.56 -10.37
N TYR A 129 -11.76 -13.46 -10.28
CA TYR A 129 -10.85 -13.35 -11.44
C TYR A 129 -11.06 -14.44 -12.48
N LYS A 130 -11.33 -15.68 -12.06
CA LYS A 130 -11.61 -16.81 -12.95
C LYS A 130 -12.76 -16.55 -13.93
N ASN A 131 -13.75 -15.77 -13.51
CA ASN A 131 -14.94 -15.51 -14.30
C ASN A 131 -14.92 -14.14 -14.99
N ASN A 132 -14.19 -13.16 -14.45
CA ASN A 132 -14.20 -11.79 -14.96
C ASN A 132 -12.86 -11.29 -15.52
N GLY A 133 -11.76 -12.00 -15.31
CA GLY A 133 -10.44 -11.64 -15.81
C GLY A 133 -9.84 -10.34 -15.23
N ARG A 134 -10.46 -9.76 -14.19
CA ARG A 134 -10.06 -8.45 -13.63
C ARG A 134 -8.87 -8.58 -12.69
N LEU A 135 -7.86 -7.76 -12.92
CA LEU A 135 -6.70 -7.62 -12.05
C LEU A 135 -6.41 -6.14 -11.77
N PHE A 136 -5.72 -5.88 -10.67
CA PHE A 136 -5.42 -4.54 -10.20
C PHE A 136 -3.92 -4.42 -9.99
N ILE A 137 -3.36 -3.30 -10.41
CA ILE A 137 -1.96 -2.95 -10.17
C ILE A 137 -1.86 -1.64 -9.41
N TYR A 138 -0.85 -1.54 -8.54
CA TYR A 138 -0.48 -0.28 -7.92
C TYR A 138 0.97 0.05 -8.25
N TYR A 139 1.20 1.23 -8.81
CA TYR A 139 2.50 1.64 -9.28
C TYR A 139 2.68 3.16 -9.28
N VAL A 140 3.92 3.61 -9.29
CA VAL A 140 4.26 5.02 -9.51
C VAL A 140 4.32 5.29 -11.00
N ALA A 141 3.30 5.94 -11.53
CA ALA A 141 3.23 6.34 -12.92
C ALA A 141 4.05 7.60 -13.16
N ARG A 142 4.59 7.76 -14.37
CA ARG A 142 5.09 9.04 -14.87
C ARG A 142 4.46 9.40 -16.20
N GLU A 143 4.12 10.67 -16.35
CA GLU A 143 3.49 11.20 -17.57
C GLU A 143 4.19 12.48 -18.00
N TRP A 144 4.46 12.61 -19.29
CA TRP A 144 5.08 13.82 -19.84
C TRP A 144 4.01 14.87 -20.11
N ASN A 145 4.13 16.03 -19.46
CA ASN A 145 3.16 17.12 -19.61
C ASN A 145 3.57 18.19 -20.64
N GLY A 146 4.63 17.94 -21.41
CA GLY A 146 5.19 18.89 -22.38
C GLY A 146 6.42 19.64 -21.89
N THR A 147 6.57 19.80 -20.57
CA THR A 147 7.68 20.56 -19.95
C THR A 147 8.44 19.81 -18.87
N GLY A 148 7.83 18.77 -18.31
CA GLY A 148 8.40 17.91 -17.28
C GLY A 148 7.60 16.62 -17.13
N TRP A 149 8.00 15.84 -16.13
CA TRP A 149 7.31 14.62 -15.74
C TRP A 149 6.42 14.89 -14.54
N ASP A 150 5.15 14.54 -14.65
CA ASP A 150 4.24 14.42 -13.52
C ASP A 150 4.27 12.97 -13.01
N PHE A 151 4.21 12.80 -11.69
CA PHE A 151 4.25 11.50 -11.04
C PHE A 151 2.98 11.24 -10.27
N PHE A 152 2.56 9.98 -10.22
CA PHE A 152 1.33 9.58 -9.54
C PHE A 152 1.48 8.24 -8.85
N ASN A 153 1.03 8.16 -7.59
CA ASN A 153 0.67 6.89 -6.97
C ASN A 153 -0.65 6.41 -7.60
N ARG A 154 -0.54 5.45 -8.51
CA ARG A 154 -1.64 5.03 -9.38
C ARG A 154 -2.10 3.62 -9.05
N LEU A 155 -3.40 3.50 -8.80
CA LEU A 155 -4.14 2.24 -8.80
C LEU A 155 -4.90 2.13 -10.12
N SER A 156 -4.66 1.05 -10.86
CA SER A 156 -5.34 0.76 -12.11
C SER A 156 -5.94 -0.64 -12.10
N GLU A 157 -7.08 -0.80 -12.76
CA GLU A 157 -7.66 -2.08 -13.16
C GLU A 157 -7.23 -2.41 -14.59
N LEU A 158 -6.91 -3.68 -14.85
CA LEU A 158 -6.66 -4.24 -16.18
C LEU A 158 -7.42 -5.56 -16.33
N SER A 159 -7.51 -6.02 -17.58
CA SER A 159 -8.05 -7.33 -17.93
C SER A 159 -6.95 -8.27 -18.40
N VAL A 160 -7.07 -9.54 -18.04
CA VAL A 160 -6.34 -10.64 -18.69
C VAL A 160 -6.71 -10.70 -20.17
N ASP A 161 -5.80 -11.14 -21.02
CA ASP A 161 -6.12 -11.49 -22.40
C ASP A 161 -7.06 -12.71 -22.40
N PRO A 162 -8.26 -12.62 -23.00
CA PRO A 162 -9.19 -13.75 -23.06
C PRO A 162 -8.66 -14.93 -23.88
N GLU A 163 -7.68 -14.69 -24.77
CA GLU A 163 -7.08 -15.72 -25.64
C GLU A 163 -5.79 -16.30 -25.06
N ASP A 164 -5.12 -15.59 -24.14
CA ASP A 164 -3.93 -16.07 -23.43
C ASP A 164 -4.00 -15.73 -21.93
N PRO A 165 -4.33 -16.69 -21.05
CA PRO A 165 -4.41 -16.43 -19.62
C PRO A 165 -3.06 -16.02 -19.01
N ASN A 166 -1.94 -16.23 -19.70
CA ASN A 166 -0.59 -15.82 -19.29
C ASN A 166 -0.18 -14.44 -19.82
N SER A 167 -1.13 -13.65 -20.34
CA SER A 167 -0.94 -12.28 -20.79
C SER A 167 -2.03 -11.36 -20.23
N ALA A 168 -1.71 -10.11 -19.91
CA ALA A 168 -2.67 -9.05 -19.62
C ALA A 168 -2.66 -7.99 -20.72
N LEU A 169 -3.80 -7.34 -20.95
CA LEU A 169 -3.97 -6.33 -21.99
C LEU A 169 -3.61 -4.93 -21.46
N PRO A 170 -2.45 -4.33 -21.83
CA PRO A 170 -2.06 -3.02 -21.28
C PRO A 170 -3.02 -1.89 -21.68
N ASP A 171 -3.64 -1.98 -22.85
CA ASP A 171 -4.59 -0.97 -23.36
C ASP A 171 -5.99 -1.09 -22.73
N SER A 172 -6.22 -2.12 -21.90
CA SER A 172 -7.46 -2.24 -21.10
C SER A 172 -7.43 -1.39 -19.82
N GLU A 173 -6.34 -0.66 -19.59
CA GLU A 173 -6.11 0.08 -18.35
C GLU A 173 -7.24 1.06 -18.03
N LYS A 174 -7.83 0.87 -16.85
CA LYS A 174 -8.83 1.74 -16.25
C LYS A 174 -8.30 2.28 -14.94
N ILE A 175 -7.93 3.55 -14.93
CA ILE A 175 -7.38 4.23 -13.75
C ILE A 175 -8.45 4.36 -12.68
N ILE A 176 -8.20 3.83 -11.47
CA ILE A 176 -9.13 3.89 -10.33
C ILE A 176 -8.78 5.06 -9.43
N ILE A 177 -7.51 5.15 -8.99
CA ILE A 177 -6.96 6.27 -8.22
C ILE A 177 -5.69 6.75 -8.92
N ASN A 178 -5.53 8.07 -9.04
CA ASN A 178 -4.38 8.73 -9.64
C ASN A 178 -3.87 9.85 -8.74
N GLN A 179 -3.32 9.51 -7.57
CA GLN A 179 -2.89 10.49 -6.57
C GLN A 179 -1.61 11.18 -7.04
N PRO A 180 -1.62 12.50 -7.32
CA PRO A 180 -0.39 13.22 -7.65
C PRO A 180 0.63 13.04 -6.53
N ASP A 181 1.85 12.74 -6.92
CA ASP A 181 2.97 12.45 -6.04
C ASP A 181 4.13 13.40 -6.35
N LYS A 182 4.66 14.03 -5.32
CA LYS A 182 5.77 14.98 -5.37
C LYS A 182 7.07 14.36 -4.90
N HIS A 183 7.04 13.10 -4.46
CA HIS A 183 8.19 12.40 -3.93
C HIS A 183 8.32 10.97 -4.48
N TYR A 184 9.48 10.36 -4.28
CA TYR A 184 9.78 9.01 -4.74
C TYR A 184 9.98 8.00 -3.61
N GLU A 185 9.61 8.44 -2.39
CA GLU A 185 9.69 7.68 -1.15
C GLU A 185 8.36 7.75 -0.43
N HIS A 186 8.12 6.73 0.38
CA HIS A 186 6.90 6.48 1.13
C HIS A 186 5.68 6.28 0.22
N ASN A 187 5.87 5.53 -0.87
CA ASN A 187 4.79 5.19 -1.81
C ASN A 187 3.82 4.14 -1.23
N GLY A 188 4.19 3.44 -0.14
CA GLY A 188 3.42 2.33 0.41
C GLY A 188 3.24 1.21 -0.61
N GLY A 189 2.00 0.79 -0.83
CA GLY A 189 1.66 -0.06 -1.97
C GLY A 189 1.44 -1.53 -1.67
N GLY A 190 1.14 -1.89 -0.43
CA GLY A 190 0.48 -3.16 -0.14
C GLY A 190 -0.94 -3.10 -0.72
N MET A 191 -1.38 -4.14 -1.41
CA MET A 191 -2.72 -4.20 -1.97
C MET A 191 -3.27 -5.63 -1.97
N LEU A 192 -4.44 -5.80 -1.37
CA LEU A 192 -5.11 -7.09 -1.19
C LEU A 192 -6.63 -6.90 -1.14
N PHE A 193 -7.37 -7.90 -1.60
CA PHE A 193 -8.80 -7.98 -1.30
C PHE A 193 -9.01 -8.49 0.13
N GLY A 194 -9.88 -7.81 0.87
CA GLY A 194 -10.32 -8.25 2.19
C GLY A 194 -11.33 -9.39 2.12
N PRO A 195 -11.60 -10.06 3.26
CA PRO A 195 -12.62 -11.10 3.36
C PRO A 195 -14.05 -10.57 3.10
N ASP A 196 -14.24 -9.25 3.17
CA ASP A 196 -15.47 -8.55 2.79
C ASP A 196 -15.60 -8.29 1.28
N GLY A 197 -14.57 -8.69 0.51
CA GLY A 197 -14.48 -8.55 -0.93
C GLY A 197 -14.22 -7.12 -1.42
N TYR A 198 -13.86 -6.19 -0.54
CA TYR A 198 -13.39 -4.86 -0.94
C TYR A 198 -11.88 -4.84 -1.15
N LEU A 199 -11.39 -3.91 -1.96
CA LEU A 199 -9.96 -3.75 -2.22
C LEU A 199 -9.35 -2.81 -1.18
N TYR A 200 -8.31 -3.28 -0.50
CA TYR A 200 -7.52 -2.50 0.43
C TYR A 200 -6.20 -2.11 -0.22
N LEU A 201 -5.77 -0.86 -0.02
CA LEU A 201 -4.51 -0.31 -0.51
C LEU A 201 -3.85 0.52 0.57
N SER A 202 -2.61 0.21 0.92
CA SER A 202 -1.81 1.03 1.82
C SER A 202 -1.06 2.11 1.04
N ILE A 203 -1.05 3.34 1.55
CA ILE A 203 -0.37 4.48 0.94
C ILE A 203 0.40 5.25 2.02
N GLY A 204 1.68 5.52 1.76
CA GLY A 204 2.52 6.24 2.71
C GLY A 204 2.25 7.74 2.72
N ASP A 205 2.97 8.47 3.54
CA ASP A 205 2.74 9.88 3.83
C ASP A 205 3.33 10.87 2.80
N GLU A 206 3.99 10.37 1.75
CA GLU A 206 4.65 11.16 0.70
C GLU A 206 5.82 11.99 1.26
N GLY A 207 7.05 11.58 0.98
CA GLY A 207 8.22 12.38 1.34
C GLY A 207 9.27 11.64 2.16
N GLU A 208 10.10 12.44 2.82
CA GLU A 208 11.19 11.97 3.69
C GLU A 208 10.81 12.16 5.17
N PHE A 209 11.76 12.61 5.98
CA PHE A 209 11.62 12.83 7.41
C PHE A 209 10.61 13.95 7.76
N TYR A 210 10.03 13.88 8.96
CA TYR A 210 9.29 14.97 9.61
C TYR A 210 8.01 15.48 8.89
N ASP A 211 7.36 14.68 8.03
CA ASP A 211 6.09 15.05 7.36
C ASP A 211 6.16 16.44 6.71
N ILE A 212 7.24 16.72 5.96
CA ILE A 212 7.49 18.04 5.35
C ILE A 212 6.38 18.49 4.40
N LEU A 213 5.62 17.55 3.83
CA LEU A 213 4.49 17.85 2.96
C LEU A 213 3.19 18.02 3.75
N GLY A 214 3.14 17.67 5.04
CA GLY A 214 2.00 17.86 5.92
C GLY A 214 0.79 17.03 5.48
N ASN A 215 1.02 15.77 5.15
CA ASN A 215 -0.01 14.81 4.73
C ASN A 215 -0.49 13.94 5.89
N GLY A 216 0.33 13.78 6.93
CA GLY A 216 -0.03 13.05 8.14
C GLY A 216 -1.30 13.61 8.79
N GLN A 217 -2.15 12.71 9.27
CA GLN A 217 -3.40 13.05 9.98
C GLN A 217 -4.38 13.95 9.18
N LYS A 218 -4.32 13.96 7.85
CA LYS A 218 -5.25 14.73 7.01
C LYS A 218 -6.31 13.84 6.36
N LEU A 219 -7.57 14.20 6.57
CA LEU A 219 -8.73 13.52 5.96
C LEU A 219 -9.33 14.30 4.80
N ASP A 220 -8.95 15.55 4.56
CA ASP A 220 -9.61 16.45 3.60
C ASP A 220 -8.67 17.05 2.56
N LYS A 221 -7.44 16.52 2.49
CA LYS A 221 -6.36 17.02 1.63
C LYS A 221 -6.10 16.12 0.42
N ASN A 222 -5.50 14.94 0.64
CA ASN A 222 -5.05 13.99 -0.37
C ASN A 222 -5.25 12.56 0.15
N LEU A 223 -4.99 11.55 -0.69
CA LEU A 223 -4.96 10.14 -0.32
C LEU A 223 -3.54 9.73 0.10
N PHE A 224 -3.09 10.16 1.29
CA PHE A 224 -1.78 9.78 1.84
C PHE A 224 -1.88 9.36 3.31
N ALA A 225 -0.80 8.75 3.80
CA ALA A 225 -0.59 8.38 5.20
C ALA A 225 -1.67 7.44 5.77
N GLY A 226 -2.05 6.38 5.05
CA GLY A 226 -3.17 5.56 5.50
C GLY A 226 -3.41 4.25 4.76
N MET A 227 -4.51 3.62 5.14
CA MET A 227 -5.08 2.43 4.51
C MET A 227 -6.39 2.84 3.86
N LEU A 228 -6.49 2.63 2.55
CA LEU A 228 -7.73 2.82 1.79
C LEU A 228 -8.52 1.50 1.77
N ARG A 229 -9.84 1.60 1.74
CA ARG A 229 -10.77 0.48 1.51
C ARG A 229 -11.83 0.95 0.53
N ILE A 230 -11.83 0.39 -0.67
CA ILE A 230 -12.67 0.84 -1.79
C ILE A 230 -13.48 -0.30 -2.39
N ASP A 231 -14.60 0.05 -3.00
CA ASP A 231 -15.49 -0.85 -3.70
C ASP A 231 -15.32 -0.74 -5.22
N VAL A 232 -14.55 -1.68 -5.78
CA VAL A 232 -14.32 -1.77 -7.22
C VAL A 232 -15.49 -2.41 -7.99
N ASP A 233 -16.49 -2.96 -7.29
CA ASP A 233 -17.69 -3.55 -7.89
C ASP A 233 -18.87 -2.59 -7.91
N LYS A 234 -18.76 -1.43 -7.22
CA LYS A 234 -19.80 -0.41 -7.11
C LYS A 234 -21.13 -1.03 -6.66
N ARG A 235 -21.08 -1.85 -5.61
CA ARG A 235 -22.22 -2.52 -5.00
C ARG A 235 -23.31 -1.52 -4.66
N GLN A 236 -24.56 -1.92 -4.86
CA GLN A 236 -25.70 -1.06 -4.61
C GLN A 236 -25.70 -0.54 -3.16
N GLY A 237 -25.88 0.78 -3.00
CA GLY A 237 -25.89 1.45 -1.70
C GLY A 237 -24.56 2.08 -1.31
N ASN A 238 -23.45 1.70 -1.95
CA ASN A 238 -22.16 2.36 -1.76
C ASN A 238 -22.09 3.67 -2.56
N PRO A 239 -21.83 4.82 -1.92
CA PRO A 239 -21.75 6.11 -2.62
C PRO A 239 -20.49 6.22 -3.48
N LEU A 240 -20.51 7.14 -4.45
CA LEU A 240 -19.29 7.54 -5.16
C LEU A 240 -18.33 8.30 -4.24
N PRO A 241 -17.01 8.29 -4.52
CA PRO A 241 -16.06 9.10 -3.79
C PRO A 241 -16.40 10.59 -3.88
N ASN A 242 -16.05 11.34 -2.83
CA ASN A 242 -16.09 12.79 -2.88
C ASN A 242 -15.15 13.32 -3.98
N PRO A 243 -15.56 14.33 -4.78
CA PRO A 243 -14.74 14.85 -5.87
C PRO A 243 -13.33 15.25 -5.42
N HIS A 244 -12.32 14.80 -6.15
CA HIS A 244 -10.91 15.11 -5.95
C HIS A 244 -10.10 14.78 -7.19
N VAL A 245 -8.97 15.46 -7.40
CA VAL A 245 -8.12 15.26 -8.58
C VAL A 245 -7.55 13.83 -8.68
N ALA A 246 -7.42 13.14 -7.54
CA ALA A 246 -6.93 11.77 -7.47
C ALA A 246 -8.02 10.70 -7.68
N SER A 247 -9.30 11.05 -7.57
CA SER A 247 -10.40 10.07 -7.51
C SER A 247 -11.14 10.02 -8.85
N SER A 248 -11.37 8.82 -9.38
CA SER A 248 -12.27 8.57 -10.51
C SER A 248 -13.68 8.17 -10.04
N ASP A 249 -14.63 8.05 -10.97
CA ASP A 249 -15.96 7.47 -10.73
C ASP A 249 -16.01 5.94 -10.98
N HIS A 250 -14.83 5.33 -11.15
CA HIS A 250 -14.68 3.92 -11.50
C HIS A 250 -14.81 2.96 -10.31
N TYR A 251 -14.92 3.49 -9.10
CA TYR A 251 -15.14 2.76 -7.85
C TYR A 251 -16.18 3.48 -6.99
N ALA A 252 -16.60 2.83 -5.92
CA ALA A 252 -17.46 3.37 -4.89
C ALA A 252 -16.79 3.26 -3.52
N ILE A 253 -17.39 3.87 -2.51
CA ILE A 253 -16.94 3.83 -1.13
C ILE A 253 -17.84 2.88 -0.37
N PRO A 254 -17.29 1.86 0.31
CA PRO A 254 -18.08 1.07 1.24
C PRO A 254 -18.81 1.98 2.23
N SER A 255 -20.14 1.87 2.29
CA SER A 255 -20.98 2.74 3.11
C SER A 255 -20.68 2.66 4.62
N ASP A 256 -20.03 1.59 5.05
CA ASP A 256 -19.54 1.32 6.40
C ASP A 256 -18.09 1.80 6.64
N ASN A 257 -17.44 2.47 5.68
CA ASN A 257 -16.14 3.11 5.94
C ASN A 257 -16.25 4.15 7.07
N PRO A 258 -15.25 4.23 7.97
CA PRO A 258 -15.37 4.96 9.23
C PRO A 258 -15.56 6.48 9.08
N TYR A 259 -15.23 7.04 7.91
CA TYR A 259 -15.24 8.49 7.69
C TYR A 259 -16.35 9.00 6.77
N VAL A 260 -17.21 8.13 6.25
CA VAL A 260 -18.29 8.52 5.31
C VAL A 260 -19.17 9.65 5.87
N ASN A 261 -19.47 9.59 7.17
CA ASN A 261 -20.32 10.56 7.85
C ASN A 261 -19.56 11.49 8.81
N LEU A 262 -18.23 11.52 8.74
CA LEU A 262 -17.44 12.34 9.65
C LEU A 262 -17.65 13.83 9.35
N ARG A 263 -17.77 14.63 10.41
CA ARG A 263 -17.98 16.09 10.35
C ARG A 263 -16.94 16.88 11.12
N GLU A 264 -16.19 16.22 11.98
CA GLU A 264 -15.13 16.82 12.78
C GLU A 264 -14.03 15.78 12.99
N PHE A 265 -12.78 16.22 12.94
CA PHE A 265 -11.63 15.41 13.30
C PHE A 265 -10.63 16.25 14.09
N GLN A 266 -10.25 15.77 15.28
CA GLN A 266 -9.28 16.45 16.16
C GLN A 266 -9.65 17.92 16.47
N GLY A 267 -10.94 18.21 16.69
CA GLY A 267 -11.44 19.56 16.96
C GLY A 267 -11.51 20.47 15.74
N ILE A 268 -11.26 19.93 14.54
CA ILE A 268 -11.35 20.67 13.27
C ILE A 268 -12.62 20.20 12.54
N GLU A 269 -13.51 21.15 12.23
CA GLU A 269 -14.67 20.89 11.40
C GLU A 269 -14.24 20.50 9.98
N LEU A 270 -14.84 19.44 9.45
CA LEU A 270 -14.58 18.93 8.12
C LEU A 270 -15.78 19.17 7.21
N ALA A 271 -15.52 19.80 6.06
CA ALA A 271 -16.53 19.91 5.02
C ALA A 271 -16.88 18.50 4.48
N PRO A 272 -18.15 18.05 4.57
CA PRO A 272 -18.54 16.68 4.21
C PRO A 272 -18.08 16.22 2.83
N GLY A 273 -18.17 17.12 1.83
CA GLY A 273 -17.79 16.85 0.44
C GLY A 273 -16.28 16.92 0.17
N LYS A 274 -15.45 17.14 1.21
CA LYS A 274 -13.98 17.19 1.10
C LYS A 274 -13.30 16.00 1.76
N VAL A 275 -13.97 15.36 2.72
CA VAL A 275 -13.46 14.16 3.40
C VAL A 275 -13.12 13.06 2.41
N ARG A 276 -11.93 12.48 2.55
CA ARG A 276 -11.45 11.31 1.84
C ARG A 276 -12.05 10.07 2.50
N THR A 277 -13.26 9.75 2.08
CA THR A 277 -14.06 8.64 2.60
C THR A 277 -13.50 7.27 2.19
N GLU A 278 -12.50 7.25 1.30
CA GLU A 278 -11.70 6.11 0.91
C GLU A 278 -10.90 5.53 2.10
N PHE A 279 -10.53 6.34 3.08
CA PHE A 279 -9.73 5.88 4.22
C PHE A 279 -10.51 4.92 5.12
N TYR A 280 -9.89 3.79 5.41
CA TYR A 280 -10.23 2.88 6.51
C TYR A 280 -9.42 3.24 7.77
N ALA A 281 -8.15 3.61 7.61
CA ALA A 281 -7.30 4.12 8.67
C ALA A 281 -6.34 5.20 8.16
N ILE A 282 -5.86 6.06 9.06
CA ILE A 282 -4.91 7.13 8.75
C ILE A 282 -3.83 7.25 9.82
N GLY A 283 -2.77 7.98 9.49
CA GLY A 283 -1.61 8.21 10.34
C GLY A 283 -0.54 7.14 10.23
N LEU A 284 -0.48 6.45 9.10
CA LEU A 284 0.59 5.51 8.79
C LEU A 284 1.70 6.28 8.04
N ARG A 285 2.96 5.93 8.26
CA ARG A 285 4.10 6.60 7.61
C ARG A 285 4.42 5.98 6.26
N ASN A 286 4.85 4.72 6.25
CA ASN A 286 5.16 3.99 5.02
C ASN A 286 4.76 2.50 5.16
N PRO A 287 3.44 2.22 5.15
CA PRO A 287 2.92 0.86 5.28
C PRO A 287 3.17 0.05 3.99
N TRP A 288 4.27 -0.70 3.94
CA TRP A 288 4.69 -1.43 2.73
C TRP A 288 3.85 -2.69 2.44
N ARG A 289 3.60 -3.52 3.45
CA ARG A 289 2.79 -4.75 3.34
C ARG A 289 1.90 -4.93 4.55
N PHE A 290 0.71 -5.47 4.29
CA PHE A 290 -0.27 -5.85 5.29
C PHE A 290 -0.85 -7.22 4.95
N CYS A 291 -1.55 -7.83 5.89
CA CYS A 291 -2.29 -9.07 5.68
C CYS A 291 -3.55 -9.11 6.55
N PHE A 292 -4.50 -9.96 6.14
CA PHE A 292 -5.57 -10.41 7.01
C PHE A 292 -5.15 -11.71 7.68
N ASP A 293 -5.29 -11.80 8.99
CA ASP A 293 -5.09 -13.04 9.73
C ASP A 293 -6.19 -14.05 9.34
N PRO A 294 -5.86 -15.21 8.77
CA PRO A 294 -6.85 -16.18 8.29
C PRO A 294 -7.68 -16.82 9.42
N LEU A 295 -7.25 -16.75 10.67
CA LEU A 295 -7.96 -17.37 11.80
C LEU A 295 -9.08 -16.49 12.35
N ASN A 296 -8.91 -15.17 12.30
CA ASN A 296 -9.83 -14.22 12.94
C ASN A 296 -10.25 -13.04 12.05
N GLY A 297 -9.69 -12.92 10.85
CA GLY A 297 -10.00 -11.87 9.87
C GLY A 297 -9.44 -10.49 10.21
N LYS A 298 -8.59 -10.35 11.23
CA LYS A 298 -8.01 -9.06 11.63
C LYS A 298 -6.99 -8.58 10.62
N LEU A 299 -7.00 -7.28 10.36
CA LEU A 299 -6.06 -6.61 9.46
C LEU A 299 -4.81 -6.16 10.23
N TYR A 300 -3.63 -6.64 9.82
CA TYR A 300 -2.35 -6.25 10.38
C TYR A 300 -1.46 -5.61 9.32
N SER A 301 -0.81 -4.49 9.65
CA SER A 301 0.15 -3.82 8.78
C SER A 301 1.48 -3.65 9.49
N GLY A 302 2.58 -3.95 8.80
CA GLY A 302 3.86 -3.34 9.13
C GLY A 302 3.81 -1.88 8.68
N ASP A 303 4.31 -0.97 9.50
CA ASP A 303 4.48 0.44 9.11
C ASP A 303 5.94 0.82 9.28
N THR A 304 6.58 1.15 8.15
CA THR A 304 8.00 1.47 8.15
C THR A 304 8.19 2.82 8.81
N GLY A 305 8.69 2.81 10.03
CA GLY A 305 9.01 4.01 10.76
C GLY A 305 10.33 4.62 10.30
N ASP A 306 10.78 5.61 11.03
CA ASP A 306 12.06 6.27 10.76
C ASP A 306 13.19 5.62 11.59
N HIS A 307 14.38 6.23 11.60
CA HIS A 307 15.64 5.85 12.26
C HIS A 307 15.63 4.89 13.47
N THR A 308 14.64 4.96 14.36
CA THR A 308 14.68 4.26 15.66
C THR A 308 13.57 3.25 15.88
N ARG A 309 12.52 3.24 15.06
CA ARG A 309 11.29 2.52 15.37
C ARG A 309 10.59 2.03 14.11
N GLU A 310 10.06 0.83 14.21
CA GLU A 310 9.19 0.19 13.24
C GLU A 310 7.93 -0.25 13.97
N GLU A 311 6.78 -0.27 13.31
CA GLU A 311 5.52 -0.65 13.94
C GLU A 311 4.86 -1.86 13.27
N ILE A 312 4.12 -2.63 14.07
CA ILE A 312 3.14 -3.60 13.60
C ILE A 312 1.80 -3.19 14.19
N ASN A 313 0.90 -2.72 13.33
CA ASN A 313 -0.39 -2.18 13.72
C ASN A 313 -1.51 -3.19 13.45
N GLU A 314 -2.41 -3.39 14.42
CA GLU A 314 -3.75 -3.90 14.14
C GLU A 314 -4.59 -2.72 13.64
N ILE A 315 -5.10 -2.82 12.41
CA ILE A 315 -5.87 -1.75 11.77
C ILE A 315 -7.35 -1.94 12.09
N VAL A 316 -7.93 -0.97 12.81
CA VAL A 316 -9.32 -0.98 13.32
C VAL A 316 -10.02 0.36 13.17
#